data_AF-A0A8C9LGZ2-F1
#
_entry.id   AF-A0A8C9LGZ2-F1
#
_cell.length_a   1.000
_cell.length_b   1.000
_cell.length_c   1.000
_cell.angle_alpha   90.00
_cell.angle_beta   90.00
_cell.angle_gamma   90.00
#
_symmetry.space_group_name_H-M   'P 1'
#
loop_
_entity.id
_entity.type
_entity.pdbx_description
1 polymer ?
#
loop_
_entity_poly.entity_id
_entity_poly.type
_entity_poly.pdbx_seq_one_letter_code
_entity_poly.pdbx_strand_id
1 'polypeptide(L)' 'MTTLEKIGIQGVRSYCDERTETLEFYSPVTIIYGKNGSGKSTIIECLKVKGL' A
#
# COMPACT_ATOMS: atom_id res chain seq x y z
N MET A 1 13.36 9.84 14.14
CA MET A 1 12.73 10.06 12.82
C MET A 1 11.65 8.99 12.68
N THR A 2 10.44 9.34 12.33
CA THR A 2 9.36 8.35 12.18
C THR A 2 9.40 7.77 10.77
N THR A 3 9.42 6.45 10.64
CA THR A 3 9.44 5.73 9.36
C THR A 3 8.23 4.83 9.23
N LEU A 4 7.71 4.70 8.01
CA LEU A 4 6.74 3.68 7.68
C LEU A 4 7.51 2.41 7.31
N GLU A 5 7.29 1.31 8.03
CA GLU A 5 7.98 0.04 7.76
C GLU A 5 7.11 -0.93 6.96
N LYS A 6 5.79 -0.94 7.22
CA LYS A 6 4.89 -1.96 6.67
C LYS A 6 3.45 -1.46 6.61
N ILE A 7 2.69 -1.93 5.63
CA ILE A 7 1.23 -1.79 5.56
C ILE A 7 0.59 -3.14 5.22
N GLY A 8 -0.57 -3.42 5.83
CA GLY A 8 -1.47 -4.50 5.40
C GLY A 8 -2.68 -3.93 4.69
N ILE A 9 -3.07 -4.50 3.55
CA ILE A 9 -4.24 -4.12 2.76
C ILE A 9 -5.12 -5.35 2.55
N GLN A 10 -6.41 -5.25 2.89
CA GLN A 10 -7.38 -6.34 2.77
C GLN A 10 -8.75 -5.75 2.45
N GLY A 11 -9.47 -6.34 1.48
CA GLY A 11 -10.82 -5.93 1.10
C GLY A 11 -10.93 -4.52 0.51
N VAL A 12 -9.82 -3.93 0.05
CA VAL A 12 -9.81 -2.60 -0.56
C VAL A 12 -9.67 -2.73 -2.08
N ARG A 13 -10.69 -2.31 -2.83
CA ARG A 13 -10.70 -2.35 -4.31
C ARG A 13 -10.35 -3.75 -4.84
N SER A 14 -9.20 -3.90 -5.51
CA SER A 14 -8.75 -5.15 -6.12
C SER A 14 -8.05 -6.11 -5.13
N TYR A 15 -7.88 -5.72 -3.87
CA TYR A 15 -7.31 -6.57 -2.83
C TYR A 15 -8.37 -7.49 -2.24
N CYS A 16 -8.07 -8.79 -2.17
CA CYS A 16 -8.96 -9.83 -1.64
C CYS A 16 -9.37 -9.52 -0.19
N ASP A 17 -10.60 -9.86 0.14
CA ASP A 17 -11.19 -9.71 1.47
C ASP A 17 -10.87 -10.89 2.41
N GLU A 18 -10.47 -12.04 1.88
CA GLU A 18 -10.07 -13.22 2.67
C GLU A 18 -8.58 -13.23 3.04
N ARG A 19 -7.74 -12.43 2.37
CA ARG A 19 -6.29 -12.39 2.59
C ARG A 19 -5.78 -10.96 2.71
N THR A 20 -5.00 -10.70 3.75
CA THR A 20 -4.23 -9.46 3.88
C THR A 20 -2.98 -9.52 3.01
N GLU A 21 -2.90 -8.64 2.02
CA GLU A 21 -1.67 -8.40 1.27
C GLU A 21 -0.79 -7.42 2.03
N THR A 22 0.48 -7.75 2.13
CA THR A 22 1.44 -7.06 2.99
C THR A 22 2.52 -6.41 2.13
N LEU A 23 2.77 -5.12 2.34
CA LEU A 23 3.88 -4.40 1.70
C LEU A 23 4.85 -3.85 2.73
N GLU A 24 6.14 -4.05 2.49
CA GLU A 24 7.24 -3.47 3.26
C GLU A 24 7.79 -2.22 2.56
N PHE A 25 8.17 -1.23 3.34
CA PHE A 25 8.77 0.01 2.88
C PHE A 25 10.23 0.06 3.31
N TYR A 26 11.10 0.38 2.35
CA TYR A 26 12.54 0.45 2.52
C TYR A 26 13.03 1.90 2.40
N SER A 27 14.05 2.22 3.20
CA SER A 27 14.78 3.48 3.16
C SER A 27 15.99 3.37 2.22
N PRO A 28 16.33 4.40 1.43
CA PRO A 28 15.69 5.72 1.39
C PRO A 28 14.48 5.79 0.44
N VAL A 29 14.29 4.80 -0.44
CA VAL A 29 13.26 4.81 -1.49
C VAL A 29 12.67 3.41 -1.67
N THR A 30 11.34 3.34 -1.80
CA THR A 30 10.59 2.14 -2.19
C THR A 30 9.98 2.34 -3.57
N ILE A 31 10.17 1.39 -4.48
CA ILE A 31 9.62 1.45 -5.86
C ILE A 31 8.42 0.52 -5.97
N ILE A 32 7.26 1.06 -6.32
CA ILE A 32 6.03 0.30 -6.59
C ILE A 32 5.81 0.27 -8.11
N TYR A 33 6.00 -0.89 -8.74
CA TYR A 33 5.82 -1.09 -10.18
C TYR A 33 4.86 -2.25 -10.50
N GLY A 34 4.33 -2.29 -11.72
CA GLY A 34 3.41 -3.34 -12.16
C GLY A 34 2.49 -2.89 -13.30
N LYS A 35 1.77 -3.85 -13.89
CA LYS A 35 0.84 -3.60 -15.02
C LYS A 35 -0.31 -2.64 -14.67
N ASN A 36 -0.97 -2.08 -15.66
CA ASN A 36 -2.20 -1.32 -15.44
C ASN A 36 -3.26 -2.20 -14.75
N GLY A 37 -3.97 -1.63 -13.77
CA GLY A 37 -4.92 -2.37 -12.95
C GLY A 37 -4.33 -3.19 -11.80
N SER A 38 -3.00 -3.21 -11.60
CA SER A 38 -2.36 -4.03 -10.55
C SER A 38 -2.46 -3.49 -9.11
N GLY A 39 -3.32 -2.49 -8.84
CA GLY A 39 -3.51 -1.95 -7.49
C GLY A 39 -2.48 -0.90 -7.01
N LYS A 40 -1.52 -0.45 -7.84
CA LYS A 40 -0.48 0.53 -7.43
C LYS A 40 -1.05 1.81 -6.80
N SER A 41 -2.02 2.43 -7.47
CA SER A 41 -2.67 3.65 -6.98
C SER A 41 -3.45 3.40 -5.68
N THR A 42 -3.99 2.20 -5.50
CA THR A 42 -4.70 1.80 -4.28
C THR A 42 -3.76 1.77 -3.07
N ILE A 43 -2.51 1.34 -3.23
CA ILE A 43 -1.50 1.42 -2.16
C ILE A 43 -1.33 2.86 -1.69
N ILE A 44 -1.16 3.80 -2.64
CA ILE A 44 -0.99 5.23 -2.32
C ILE A 44 -2.25 5.82 -1.69
N GLU A 45 -3.45 5.40 -2.12
CA GLU A 45 -4.71 5.82 -1.50
C GLU A 45 -4.85 5.32 -0.05
N CYS A 46 -4.42 4.08 0.25
CA CYS A 46 -4.45 3.54 1.62
C CYS A 46 -3.49 4.28 2.56
N LEU A 47 -2.41 4.85 2.03
CA LEU A 47 -1.48 5.68 2.80
C LEU A 47 -1.94 7.11 3.00
N LYS A 48 -2.93 7.59 2.23
CA LYS A 48 -3.43 8.95 2.38
C LYS A 48 -4.15 9.08 3.72
N VAL A 49 -3.52 9.75 4.66
CA VAL A 49 -4.21 10.34 5.80
C VAL A 49 -4.99 11.54 5.27
N LYS A 50 -6.32 11.43 5.17
CA LYS A 50 -7.15 12.64 5.10
C LYS A 50 -6.99 13.34 6.44
N GLY A 51 -6.57 14.60 6.41
CA GLY A 51 -6.38 15.41 7.60
C GLY A 51 -7.62 15.38 8.50
N LEU A 52 -7.34 15.42 9.81
CA LEU A 52 -8.27 15.72 10.90
C LEU A 52 -9.28 16.81 10.53
#